data_AF-A0A367GUU1-F1
#
_entry.id   AF-A0A367GUU1-F1
#
_cell.length_a   1.000
_cell.length_b   1.000
_cell.length_c   1.000
_cell.angle_alpha   90.00
_cell.angle_beta   90.00
_cell.angle_gamma   90.00
#
_symmetry.space_group_name_H-M   'P 1'
#
loop_
_entity.id
_entity.type
_entity.pdbx_description
1 polymer ?
#
loop_
_entity_poly.entity_id
_entity_poly.type
_entity_poly.pdbx_seq_one_letter_code
_entity_poly.pdbx_strand_id
1 'polypeptide(L)'
;MNYLDEWYDSLQAFKWKNALVNDPHFRNLDAIKNEVGSFFPEKDLQSPLRKNHDNWLLHILADKQPSSIYLLNEVAELIKFYRKLPNGEALHIFQKNGKINYRSFNEKLFELQVNYLLRSVGLHPQIGQSYLLDGNEKEIDLLLEHNGQTYNIEVTKYYDAFTEELLALSMDIIGTLHQTTIKRTLTLDEIFSGYIAFKKRKDGLIKQNKELFHKGVKDFIHGYRSVKEDDTIRHPAKKETDDLVFQIEPVFSQNYERTYDQKLDRYPGYIKFKIEADLKTNRYHANAYTAARTSVEDGNKRLIGKIREKLKQHSKYQDGLLVIVLAIEQVFSSFSNNRAIPIRQNDVDKHAIHAEIRGKAAVVLLFKELKPDGISYQKMILGDKVLYSGILDLILKIYPNIRYITDENTDQH
;
A
#
# COMPACT_ATOMS: atom_id res chain seq x y z
N MET A 1 14.64 21.10 13.08
CA MET A 1 15.09 19.69 12.99
C MET A 1 14.61 19.16 11.65
N ASN A 2 15.49 18.55 10.84
CA ASN A 2 15.20 18.12 9.47
C ASN A 2 14.81 16.64 9.45
N TYR A 3 13.64 16.27 8.89
CA TYR A 3 13.19 14.87 8.87
C TYR A 3 14.12 13.92 8.12
N LEU A 4 14.80 14.39 7.07
CA LEU A 4 15.75 13.53 6.33
C LEU A 4 16.97 13.19 7.17
N ASP A 5 17.46 14.15 7.95
CA ASP A 5 18.58 13.92 8.86
C ASP A 5 18.14 12.98 10.00
N GLU A 6 16.97 13.22 10.60
CA GLU A 6 16.42 12.36 11.66
C GLU A 6 16.12 10.94 11.17
N TRP A 7 15.58 10.79 9.96
CA TRP A 7 15.36 9.49 9.30
C TRP A 7 16.67 8.77 9.09
N TYR A 8 17.66 9.45 8.51
CA TYR A 8 18.96 8.86 8.21
C TYR A 8 19.66 8.37 9.47
N ASP A 9 19.73 9.21 10.51
CA ASP A 9 20.33 8.85 11.79
C ASP A 9 19.57 7.70 12.47
N SER A 10 18.23 7.73 12.41
CA SER A 10 17.37 6.65 12.91
C SER A 10 17.58 5.35 12.16
N LEU A 11 17.75 5.39 10.83
CA LEU A 11 18.02 4.22 10.00
C LEU A 11 19.39 3.64 10.27
N GLN A 12 20.41 4.47 10.44
CA GLN A 12 21.73 4.00 10.87
C GLN A 12 21.62 3.29 12.22
N ALA A 13 20.92 3.89 13.20
CA ALA A 13 20.69 3.26 14.49
C ALA A 13 19.91 1.94 14.37
N PHE A 14 18.90 1.87 13.49
CA PHE A 14 18.14 0.64 13.23
C PHE A 14 19.03 -0.45 12.58
N LYS A 15 19.83 -0.08 11.58
CA LYS A 15 20.82 -0.97 10.94
C LYS A 15 21.78 -1.55 11.98
N TRP A 16 22.36 -0.69 12.84
CA TRP A 16 23.29 -1.13 13.88
C TRP A 16 22.65 -2.07 14.90
N LYS A 17 21.40 -1.80 15.32
CA LYS A 17 20.65 -2.68 16.21
C LYS A 17 20.38 -4.06 15.60
N ASN A 18 20.27 -4.14 14.28
CA ASN A 18 19.96 -5.37 13.54
C ASN A 18 21.19 -5.96 12.82
N ALA A 19 22.40 -5.48 13.11
CA ALA A 19 23.65 -5.79 12.40
C ALA A 19 24.21 -7.20 12.70
N LEU A 20 23.36 -8.23 12.63
CA LEU A 20 23.76 -9.63 12.54
C LEU A 20 23.60 -10.21 11.12
N VAL A 21 23.19 -9.42 10.12
CA VAL A 21 23.04 -9.88 8.73
C VAL A 21 23.51 -8.80 7.75
N ASN A 22 24.27 -9.21 6.72
CA ASN A 22 24.81 -8.38 5.62
C ASN A 22 23.72 -7.86 4.67
N ASP A 23 22.69 -7.19 5.19
CA ASP A 23 21.49 -6.84 4.44
C ASP A 23 21.79 -5.85 3.28
N PRO A 24 21.56 -6.26 2.00
CA PRO A 24 21.76 -5.43 0.82
C PRO A 24 20.88 -4.17 0.77
N HIS A 25 19.71 -4.16 1.41
CA HIS A 25 18.75 -3.04 1.36
C HIS A 25 19.24 -1.78 2.08
N PHE A 26 20.24 -1.91 2.95
CA PHE A 26 20.84 -0.82 3.73
C PHE A 26 22.22 -0.40 3.22
N ARG A 27 22.65 -0.96 2.09
CA ARG A 27 23.87 -0.53 1.40
C ARG A 27 23.49 0.73 0.63
N ASN A 28 24.16 1.86 0.89
CA ASN A 28 23.98 3.18 0.23
C ASN A 28 22.99 4.17 0.86
N LEU A 29 22.77 4.13 2.18
CA LEU A 29 21.88 5.10 2.88
C LEU A 29 22.20 6.58 2.58
N ASP A 30 23.47 6.97 2.49
CA ASP A 30 23.86 8.37 2.18
C ASP A 30 23.41 8.79 0.78
N ALA A 31 23.54 7.88 -0.19
CA ALA A 31 23.10 8.14 -1.55
C ALA A 31 21.57 8.27 -1.61
N ILE A 32 20.84 7.39 -0.92
CA ILE A 32 19.38 7.46 -0.84
C ILE A 32 18.95 8.79 -0.22
N LYS A 33 19.58 9.20 0.90
CA LYS A 33 19.31 10.48 1.56
C LYS A 33 19.44 11.65 0.61
N ASN A 34 20.53 11.70 -0.16
CA ASN A 34 20.79 12.80 -1.07
C ASN A 34 19.81 12.82 -2.26
N GLU A 35 19.51 11.66 -2.85
CA GLU A 35 18.57 11.59 -3.97
C GLU A 35 17.14 11.92 -3.52
N VAL A 36 16.67 11.30 -2.43
CA VAL A 36 15.34 11.54 -1.87
C VAL A 36 15.22 12.95 -1.31
N GLY A 37 16.29 13.49 -0.72
CA GLY A 37 16.32 14.84 -0.18
C GLY A 37 16.15 15.93 -1.23
N SER A 38 16.61 15.67 -2.46
CA SER A 38 16.43 16.60 -3.59
C SER A 38 14.97 16.81 -4.01
N PHE A 39 14.05 15.98 -3.52
CA PHE A 39 12.63 16.01 -3.86
C PHE A 39 11.82 16.89 -2.91
N PHE A 40 12.22 16.99 -1.64
CA PHE A 40 11.41 17.73 -0.66
C PHE A 40 11.68 19.23 -0.70
N PRO A 41 10.62 20.06 -0.77
CA PRO A 41 10.74 21.46 -0.41
C PRO A 41 11.24 21.60 1.03
N GLU A 42 12.19 22.50 1.27
CA GLU A 42 12.79 22.69 2.60
C GLU A 42 11.75 22.93 3.70
N LYS A 43 10.68 23.67 3.40
CA LYS A 43 9.55 23.91 4.31
C LYS A 43 8.76 22.65 4.69
N ASP A 44 8.70 21.65 3.80
CA ASP A 44 7.98 20.40 4.06
C ASP A 44 8.79 19.55 5.06
N LEU A 45 10.12 19.67 5.04
CA LEU A 45 11.05 19.03 5.96
C LEU A 45 11.03 19.64 7.38
N GLN A 46 10.58 20.89 7.51
CA GLN A 46 10.54 21.62 8.77
C GLN A 46 9.16 21.59 9.46
N SER A 47 8.11 21.21 8.73
CA SER A 47 6.73 21.24 9.23
C SER A 47 6.34 19.94 9.93
N PRO A 48 5.61 19.93 11.07
CA PRO A 48 5.14 18.71 11.73
C PRO A 48 4.46 17.72 10.76
N LEU A 49 4.75 16.39 10.83
CA LEU A 49 4.11 15.36 9.97
C LEU A 49 2.58 15.45 9.96
N ARG A 50 1.98 15.82 11.11
CA ARG A 50 0.53 16.04 11.23
C ARG A 50 -0.03 17.13 10.30
N LYS A 51 0.81 18.07 9.87
CA LYS A 51 0.47 19.14 8.92
C LYS A 51 0.76 18.77 7.46
N ASN A 52 1.46 17.68 7.20
CA ASN A 52 1.89 17.21 5.87
C ASN A 52 1.33 15.80 5.56
N HIS A 53 0.07 15.54 5.94
CA HIS A 53 -0.57 14.22 5.78
C HIS A 53 -0.66 13.74 4.33
N ASP A 54 -0.70 14.67 3.38
CA ASP A 54 -0.74 14.33 1.96
C ASP A 54 0.62 13.81 1.44
N ASN A 55 1.71 14.04 2.17
CA ASN A 55 3.06 13.69 1.75
C ASN A 55 3.44 12.27 2.19
N TRP A 56 2.95 11.29 1.44
CA TRP A 56 3.24 9.87 1.66
C TRP A 56 4.75 9.56 1.74
N LEU A 57 5.62 10.28 1.01
CA LEU A 57 7.07 10.00 1.02
C LEU A 57 7.70 10.46 2.35
N LEU A 58 7.24 11.57 2.94
CA LEU A 58 7.60 11.96 4.31
C LEU A 58 7.11 10.93 5.34
N HIS A 59 5.92 10.36 5.14
CA HIS A 59 5.42 9.30 6.03
C HIS A 59 6.27 8.04 5.96
N ILE A 60 6.72 7.63 4.78
CA ILE A 60 7.66 6.52 4.60
C ILE A 60 9.02 6.83 5.20
N LEU A 61 9.53 8.06 5.07
CA LEU A 61 10.76 8.48 5.75
C LEU A 61 10.62 8.41 7.27
N ALA A 62 9.45 8.67 7.84
CA ALA A 62 9.26 8.51 9.28
C ALA A 62 9.10 7.04 9.70
N ASP A 63 8.75 6.16 8.76
CA ASP A 63 8.49 4.75 9.01
C ASP A 63 9.77 3.91 8.97
N LYS A 64 10.06 3.23 10.08
CA LYS A 64 11.36 2.59 10.35
C LYS A 64 11.41 1.13 9.90
N GLN A 65 10.62 0.79 8.90
CA GLN A 65 10.31 -0.60 8.56
C GLN A 65 11.06 -1.02 7.31
N PRO A 66 11.54 -2.28 7.23
CA PRO A 66 12.31 -2.75 6.08
C PRO A 66 11.65 -2.48 4.72
N SER A 67 10.33 -2.63 4.65
CA SER A 67 9.51 -2.33 3.47
C SER A 67 9.60 -0.88 3.01
N SER A 68 9.62 0.05 3.97
CA SER A 68 9.67 1.49 3.74
C SER A 68 11.06 1.89 3.23
N ILE A 69 12.11 1.24 3.75
CA ILE A 69 13.49 1.39 3.26
C ILE A 69 13.66 0.86 1.84
N TYR A 70 13.07 -0.30 1.52
CA TYR A 70 13.08 -0.83 0.16
C TYR A 70 12.44 0.15 -0.84
N LEU A 71 11.27 0.70 -0.50
CA LEU A 71 10.54 1.64 -1.34
C LEU A 71 11.32 2.95 -1.53
N LEU A 72 12.03 3.42 -0.49
CA LEU A 72 12.94 4.56 -0.60
C LEU A 72 14.13 4.29 -1.53
N ASN A 73 14.65 3.05 -1.55
CA ASN A 73 15.67 2.64 -2.53
C ASN A 73 15.12 2.68 -3.96
N GLU A 74 13.93 2.11 -4.22
CA GLU A 74 13.28 2.16 -5.55
C GLU A 74 13.10 3.61 -6.01
N VAL A 75 12.60 4.48 -5.13
CA VAL A 75 12.42 5.91 -5.43
C VAL A 75 13.76 6.56 -5.75
N ALA A 76 14.80 6.36 -4.93
CA ALA A 76 16.12 6.94 -5.16
C ALA A 76 16.76 6.47 -6.48
N GLU A 77 16.60 5.20 -6.84
CA GLU A 77 17.11 4.64 -8.10
C GLU A 77 16.45 5.30 -9.30
N LEU A 78 15.11 5.42 -9.29
CA LEU A 78 14.36 6.06 -10.37
C LEU A 78 14.78 7.53 -10.51
N ILE A 79 14.86 8.26 -9.40
CA ILE A 79 15.35 9.64 -9.38
C ILE A 79 16.70 9.76 -10.08
N LYS A 80 17.66 8.95 -9.63
CA LYS A 80 19.03 8.96 -10.15
C LYS A 80 19.08 8.64 -11.65
N PHE A 81 18.23 7.72 -12.10
CA PHE A 81 18.10 7.38 -13.52
C PHE A 81 17.56 8.57 -14.34
N TYR A 82 16.42 9.14 -13.95
CA TYR A 82 15.77 10.21 -14.71
C TYR A 82 16.52 11.55 -14.71
N ARG A 83 17.33 11.82 -13.67
CA ARG A 83 18.25 12.96 -13.65
C ARG A 83 19.32 12.92 -14.72
N LYS A 84 19.66 11.73 -15.22
CA LYS A 84 20.70 11.54 -16.25
C LYS A 84 20.14 11.59 -17.67
N LEU A 85 18.82 11.59 -17.84
CA LEU A 85 18.20 11.67 -19.16
C LEU A 85 18.21 13.12 -19.68
N PRO A 86 18.35 13.32 -21.00
CA PRO A 86 18.25 14.64 -21.61
C PRO A 86 16.94 15.34 -21.21
N ASN A 87 17.02 16.64 -20.92
CA ASN A 87 15.89 17.51 -20.54
C ASN A 87 15.15 17.13 -19.25
N GLY A 88 15.62 16.14 -18.47
CA GLY A 88 14.92 15.71 -17.27
C GLY A 88 13.49 15.25 -17.57
N GLU A 89 13.30 14.48 -18.66
CA GLU A 89 12.03 14.10 -19.28
C GLU A 89 10.96 13.56 -18.31
N ALA A 90 11.32 13.00 -17.15
CA ALA A 90 10.34 12.62 -16.12
C ALA A 90 10.54 13.30 -14.77
N LEU A 91 11.51 14.20 -14.61
CA LEU A 91 11.67 14.96 -13.38
C LEU A 91 10.50 15.90 -13.13
N HIS A 92 10.01 16.54 -14.19
CA HIS A 92 8.83 17.40 -14.13
C HIS A 92 7.55 16.60 -13.83
N ILE A 93 7.50 15.31 -14.20
CA ILE A 93 6.37 14.43 -13.90
C ILE A 93 6.21 14.22 -12.39
N PHE A 94 7.32 14.21 -11.65
CA PHE A 94 7.27 14.16 -10.19
C PHE A 94 6.81 15.48 -9.56
N GLN A 95 6.75 16.58 -10.31
CA GLN A 95 6.51 17.94 -9.82
C GLN A 95 5.34 18.64 -10.52
N LYS A 96 4.25 18.91 -9.81
CA LYS A 96 3.18 19.81 -10.26
C LYS A 96 3.41 21.22 -9.73
N ASN A 97 3.53 22.20 -10.62
CA ASN A 97 3.79 23.61 -10.28
C ASN A 97 5.06 23.82 -9.42
N GLY A 98 6.13 23.09 -9.73
CA GLY A 98 7.40 23.14 -8.99
C GLY A 98 7.35 22.52 -7.59
N LYS A 99 6.30 21.75 -7.27
CA LYS A 99 6.13 21.02 -6.00
C LYS A 99 5.70 19.59 -6.27
N ILE A 100 6.00 18.66 -5.38
CA ILE A 100 5.56 17.27 -5.57
C ILE A 100 4.04 17.17 -5.47
N ASN A 101 3.43 16.45 -6.41
CA ASN A 101 2.02 16.06 -6.34
C ASN A 101 1.89 14.73 -5.60
N TYR A 102 1.93 14.77 -4.27
CA TYR A 102 1.97 13.56 -3.45
C TYR A 102 0.72 12.66 -3.59
N ARG A 103 -0.43 13.22 -3.99
CA ARG A 103 -1.68 12.48 -4.15
C ARG A 103 -1.66 11.47 -5.31
N SER A 104 -0.98 11.79 -6.41
CA SER A 104 -0.87 10.91 -7.59
C SER A 104 0.52 10.27 -7.72
N PHE A 105 1.44 10.58 -6.80
CA PHE A 105 2.83 10.19 -6.89
C PHE A 105 3.01 8.67 -6.89
N ASN A 106 2.23 7.91 -6.11
CA ASN A 106 2.39 6.45 -6.00
C ASN A 106 2.05 5.73 -7.32
N GLU A 107 0.97 6.13 -8.01
CA GLU A 107 0.65 5.58 -9.34
C GLU A 107 1.68 6.02 -10.39
N LYS A 108 2.07 7.30 -10.38
CA LYS A 108 3.08 7.83 -11.31
C LYS A 108 4.46 7.20 -11.09
N LEU A 109 4.81 6.86 -9.84
CA LEU A 109 6.04 6.14 -9.53
C LEU A 109 6.07 4.77 -10.20
N PHE A 110 4.95 4.07 -10.24
CA PHE A 110 4.86 2.77 -10.87
C PHE A 110 4.95 2.85 -12.40
N GLU A 111 4.28 3.83 -13.01
CA GLU A 111 4.47 4.15 -14.43
C GLU A 111 5.94 4.39 -14.77
N LEU A 112 6.62 5.23 -13.99
CA LEU A 112 8.03 5.54 -14.19
C LEU A 112 8.95 4.33 -13.93
N GLN A 113 8.57 3.43 -13.03
CA GLN A 113 9.25 2.16 -12.85
C GLN A 113 9.16 1.29 -14.11
N VAL A 114 7.97 1.20 -14.74
CA VAL A 114 7.80 0.45 -16.00
C VAL A 114 8.62 1.08 -17.12
N ASN A 115 8.62 2.42 -17.25
CA ASN A 115 9.45 3.11 -18.24
C ASN A 115 10.96 2.88 -18.00
N TYR A 116 11.43 2.99 -16.75
CA TYR A 116 12.82 2.69 -16.41
C TYR A 116 13.22 1.30 -16.87
N LEU A 117 12.39 0.29 -16.58
CA LEU A 117 12.67 -1.09 -16.98
C LEU A 117 12.72 -1.26 -18.49
N LEU A 118 11.79 -0.66 -19.24
CA LEU A 118 11.81 -0.64 -20.69
C LEU A 118 13.07 0.05 -21.26
N ARG A 119 13.50 1.16 -20.65
CA ARG A 119 14.72 1.87 -21.06
C ARG A 119 15.99 1.11 -20.72
N SER A 120 16.02 0.37 -19.61
CA SER A 120 17.17 -0.44 -19.21
C SER A 120 17.53 -1.55 -20.22
N VAL A 121 16.57 -1.93 -21.06
CA VAL A 121 16.71 -2.95 -22.12
C VAL A 121 16.74 -2.33 -23.53
N GLY A 122 16.98 -1.01 -23.64
CA GLY A 122 17.19 -0.31 -24.90
C GLY A 122 15.93 0.13 -25.65
N LEU A 123 14.76 0.12 -25.00
CA LEU A 123 13.53 0.67 -25.58
C LEU A 123 13.33 2.11 -25.13
N HIS A 124 12.67 2.95 -25.93
CA HIS A 124 12.53 4.38 -25.64
C HIS A 124 11.06 4.83 -25.65
N PRO A 125 10.25 4.40 -24.66
CA PRO A 125 8.88 4.86 -24.56
C PRO A 125 8.81 6.37 -24.31
N GLN A 126 7.84 7.01 -24.97
CA GLN A 126 7.44 8.40 -24.74
C GLN A 126 6.44 8.45 -23.58
N ILE A 127 6.56 9.47 -22.72
CA ILE A 127 5.70 9.68 -21.55
C ILE A 127 4.86 10.94 -21.76
N GLY A 128 3.65 10.98 -21.19
CA GLY A 128 2.81 12.19 -21.16
C GLY A 128 2.21 12.56 -22.52
N GLN A 129 2.06 11.57 -23.41
CA GLN A 129 1.31 11.74 -24.64
C GLN A 129 -0.19 11.82 -24.31
N SER A 130 -0.95 12.60 -25.07
CA SER A 130 -2.38 12.73 -24.86
C SER A 130 -3.16 12.72 -26.17
N TYR A 131 -4.42 12.33 -26.08
CA TYR A 131 -5.38 12.36 -27.18
C TYR A 131 -6.74 12.86 -26.70
N LEU A 132 -7.60 13.28 -27.64
CA LEU A 132 -8.93 13.75 -27.33
C LEU A 132 -9.94 12.60 -27.36
N LEU A 133 -10.63 12.40 -26.24
CA LEU A 133 -11.77 11.48 -26.10
C LEU A 133 -13.01 12.27 -25.69
N ASP A 134 -13.99 12.38 -26.59
CA ASP A 134 -15.25 13.10 -26.32
C ASP A 134 -15.04 14.52 -25.79
N GLY A 135 -14.08 15.24 -26.41
CA GLY A 135 -13.71 16.60 -26.03
C GLY A 135 -12.85 16.71 -24.77
N ASN A 136 -12.49 15.60 -24.13
CA ASN A 136 -11.61 15.57 -22.98
C ASN A 136 -10.23 15.04 -23.37
N GLU A 137 -9.19 15.73 -22.93
CA GLU A 137 -7.82 15.24 -23.04
C GLU A 137 -7.63 14.00 -22.16
N LYS A 138 -7.07 12.94 -22.74
CA LYS A 138 -6.73 11.68 -22.09
C LYS A 138 -5.25 11.41 -22.29
N GLU A 139 -4.55 11.21 -21.19
CA GLU A 139 -3.14 10.84 -21.16
C GLU A 139 -3.00 9.34 -21.45
N ILE A 140 -1.97 8.98 -22.20
CA ILE A 140 -1.44 7.63 -22.34
C ILE A 140 -0.22 7.56 -21.45
N ASP A 141 -0.19 6.56 -20.57
CA ASP A 141 0.90 6.46 -19.59
C ASP A 141 2.26 6.31 -20.32
N LEU A 142 2.40 5.33 -21.21
CA LEU A 142 3.60 5.18 -22.07
C LEU A 142 3.24 4.80 -23.50
N LEU A 143 3.83 5.49 -24.48
CA LEU A 143 3.73 5.18 -25.90
C LEU A 143 5.06 4.63 -26.41
N LEU A 144 5.05 3.45 -27.05
CA LEU A 144 6.27 2.80 -27.54
C LEU A 144 6.11 2.29 -28.96
N GLU A 145 7.03 2.64 -29.84
CA GLU A 145 7.20 1.97 -31.14
C GLU A 145 8.26 0.87 -31.02
N HIS A 146 7.90 -0.36 -31.38
CA HIS A 146 8.83 -1.49 -31.43
C HIS A 146 8.48 -2.41 -32.59
N ASN A 147 9.48 -2.77 -33.41
CA ASN A 147 9.33 -3.63 -34.58
C ASN A 147 8.23 -3.19 -35.56
N GLY A 148 8.08 -1.88 -35.79
CA GLY A 148 7.09 -1.32 -36.70
C GLY A 148 5.65 -1.31 -36.16
N GLN A 149 5.46 -1.65 -34.88
CA GLN A 149 4.17 -1.62 -34.19
C GLN A 149 4.20 -0.61 -33.05
N THR A 150 3.14 0.19 -32.95
CA THR A 150 2.90 1.09 -31.82
C THR A 150 2.20 0.35 -30.69
N TYR A 151 2.64 0.57 -29.46
CA TYR A 151 2.09 0.01 -28.23
C TYR A 151 1.69 1.12 -27.27
N ASN A 152 0.45 1.06 -26.81
CA ASN A 152 -0.07 1.96 -25.79
C ASN A 152 -0.04 1.20 -24.46
N ILE A 153 0.90 1.55 -23.60
CA ILE A 153 1.10 0.85 -22.34
C ILE A 153 0.42 1.66 -21.25
N GLU A 154 -0.65 1.11 -20.70
CA GLU A 154 -1.38 1.63 -19.56
C GLU A 154 -0.87 0.96 -18.30
N VAL A 155 -0.47 1.76 -17.32
CA VAL A 155 0.12 1.29 -16.08
C VAL A 155 -0.81 1.63 -14.93
N THR A 156 -1.20 0.63 -14.15
CA THR A 156 -2.09 0.87 -13.00
C THR A 156 -1.81 -0.11 -11.87
N LYS A 157 -2.27 0.24 -10.68
CA LYS A 157 -2.19 -0.66 -9.54
C LYS A 157 -3.58 -1.17 -9.17
N TYR A 158 -3.60 -2.40 -8.69
CA TYR A 158 -4.77 -3.00 -8.08
C TYR A 158 -4.66 -2.88 -6.57
N TYR A 159 -5.47 -1.98 -6.02
CA TYR A 159 -5.54 -1.72 -4.59
C TYR A 159 -6.76 -2.39 -3.98
N ASP A 160 -6.62 -2.79 -2.71
CA ASP A 160 -7.75 -3.17 -1.87
C ASP A 160 -8.07 -2.04 -0.88
N ALA A 161 -8.86 -1.07 -1.34
CA ALA A 161 -9.18 0.15 -0.60
C ALA A 161 -9.73 -0.12 0.81
N PHE A 162 -10.56 -1.16 0.97
CA PHE A 162 -11.06 -1.57 2.28
C PHE A 162 -9.92 -1.93 3.26
N THR A 163 -8.92 -2.67 2.78
CA THR A 163 -7.76 -3.06 3.59
C THR A 163 -6.92 -1.84 3.92
N GLU A 164 -6.67 -0.96 2.96
CA GLU A 164 -5.91 0.29 3.19
C GLU A 164 -6.56 1.17 4.27
N GLU A 165 -7.88 1.36 4.19
CA GLU A 165 -8.63 2.15 5.17
C GLU A 165 -8.63 1.49 6.57
N LEU A 166 -8.69 0.16 6.65
CA LEU A 166 -8.54 -0.56 7.92
C LEU A 166 -7.16 -0.33 8.54
N LEU A 167 -6.11 -0.36 7.72
CA LEU A 167 -4.75 -0.10 8.19
C LEU A 167 -4.58 1.35 8.66
N ALA A 168 -5.15 2.31 7.94
CA ALA A 168 -5.16 3.72 8.34
C ALA A 168 -5.85 3.91 9.69
N LEU A 169 -7.03 3.30 9.89
CA LEU A 169 -7.72 3.33 11.16
C LEU A 169 -6.90 2.67 12.28
N SER A 170 -6.18 1.59 12.01
CA SER A 170 -5.31 0.94 13.00
C SER A 170 -4.18 1.86 13.46
N MET A 171 -3.58 2.63 12.54
CA MET A 171 -2.57 3.63 12.90
C MET A 171 -3.15 4.75 13.76
N ASP A 172 -4.35 5.23 13.43
CA ASP A 172 -5.06 6.22 14.24
C ASP A 172 -5.38 5.71 15.64
N ILE A 173 -5.77 4.42 15.75
CA ILE A 173 -6.03 3.73 17.01
C ILE A 173 -4.77 3.75 17.88
N ILE A 174 -3.65 3.27 17.34
CA ILE A 174 -2.36 3.24 18.05
C ILE A 174 -1.94 4.66 18.46
N GLY A 175 -2.02 5.62 17.53
CA GLY A 175 -1.67 7.01 17.79
C GLY A 175 -2.50 7.63 18.92
N THR A 176 -3.79 7.31 18.99
CA THR A 176 -4.70 7.77 20.05
C THR A 176 -4.38 7.13 21.39
N LEU A 177 -4.18 5.81 21.42
CA LEU A 177 -3.79 5.08 22.63
C LEU A 177 -2.43 5.56 23.16
N HIS A 178 -1.46 5.79 22.27
CA HIS A 178 -0.14 6.29 22.63
C HIS A 178 -0.18 7.74 23.17
N GLN A 179 -0.94 8.63 22.52
CA GLN A 179 -1.13 9.99 23.07
C GLN A 179 -1.80 9.97 24.44
N THR A 180 -2.72 9.03 24.65
CA THR A 180 -3.43 8.90 25.92
C THR A 180 -2.50 8.41 27.03
N THR A 181 -1.68 7.40 26.77
CA THR A 181 -0.67 6.87 27.71
C THR A 181 0.46 7.86 28.01
N ILE A 182 0.90 8.68 27.04
CA ILE A 182 1.91 9.72 27.28
C ILE A 182 1.34 10.87 28.11
N LYS A 183 0.15 11.37 27.74
CA LYS A 183 -0.43 12.57 28.38
C LYS A 183 -1.02 12.29 29.76
N ARG A 184 -1.24 11.02 30.10
CA ARG A 184 -1.90 10.60 31.33
C ARG A 184 -1.22 9.36 31.88
N THR A 185 -0.76 9.43 33.12
CA THR A 185 -0.41 8.22 33.87
C THR A 185 -1.66 7.36 33.96
N LEU A 186 -1.59 6.15 33.42
CA LEU A 186 -2.58 5.11 33.61
C LEU A 186 -2.20 4.30 34.86
N THR A 187 -3.19 3.73 35.52
CA THR A 187 -3.08 2.74 36.57
C THR A 187 -3.34 1.35 36.00
N LEU A 188 -3.02 0.29 36.74
CA LEU A 188 -3.25 -1.09 36.29
C LEU A 188 -4.73 -1.37 35.98
N ASP A 189 -5.63 -0.77 36.76
CA ASP A 189 -7.08 -0.92 36.59
C ASP A 189 -7.59 -0.22 35.31
N GLU A 190 -6.79 0.67 34.73
CA GLU A 190 -7.12 1.39 33.50
C GLU A 190 -6.57 0.70 32.24
N ILE A 191 -5.97 -0.49 32.36
CA ILE A 191 -5.49 -1.26 31.21
C ILE A 191 -6.67 -1.97 30.53
N PHE A 192 -6.83 -1.74 29.22
CA PHE A 192 -7.91 -2.31 28.43
C PHE A 192 -7.47 -2.85 27.06
N SER A 193 -8.30 -3.74 26.53
CA SER A 193 -8.24 -4.28 25.19
C SER A 193 -9.58 -4.10 24.50
N GLY A 194 -9.61 -4.23 23.19
CA GLY A 194 -10.86 -4.16 22.48
C GLY A 194 -10.71 -4.56 21.02
N TYR A 195 -11.81 -4.42 20.31
CA TYR A 195 -11.83 -4.61 18.87
C TYR A 195 -12.90 -3.75 18.21
N ILE A 196 -12.67 -3.47 16.93
CA ILE A 196 -13.67 -3.02 15.96
C ILE A 196 -13.76 -4.05 14.84
N ALA A 197 -14.96 -4.48 14.48
CA ALA A 197 -15.19 -5.45 13.41
C ALA A 197 -16.27 -4.93 12.47
N PHE A 198 -16.05 -5.08 11.17
CA PHE A 198 -16.93 -4.59 10.12
C PHE A 198 -17.73 -5.75 9.55
N LYS A 199 -19.06 -5.62 9.53
CA LYS A 199 -19.97 -6.65 9.00
C LYS A 199 -19.99 -6.69 7.46
N LYS A 200 -19.51 -5.63 6.80
CA LYS A 200 -19.50 -5.47 5.34
C LYS A 200 -18.20 -4.80 4.87
N ARG A 201 -17.76 -5.10 3.64
CA ARG A 201 -16.64 -4.41 2.97
C ARG A 201 -17.11 -3.09 2.36
N LYS A 202 -17.22 -2.04 3.18
CA LYS A 202 -17.60 -0.69 2.74
C LYS A 202 -16.57 0.32 3.24
N ASP A 203 -15.76 0.85 2.33
CA ASP A 203 -14.62 1.71 2.66
C ASP A 203 -15.04 3.00 3.37
N GLY A 204 -16.12 3.64 2.90
CA GLY A 204 -16.68 4.84 3.52
C GLY A 204 -17.14 4.64 4.97
N LEU A 205 -17.43 3.40 5.35
CA LEU A 205 -17.90 3.03 6.69
C LEU A 205 -16.77 3.08 7.71
N ILE A 206 -15.53 2.81 7.29
CA ILE A 206 -14.34 2.89 8.15
C ILE A 206 -14.08 4.35 8.52
N LYS A 207 -14.08 5.26 7.53
CA LYS A 207 -13.89 6.71 7.74
C LYS A 207 -14.92 7.30 8.69
N GLN A 208 -16.19 6.98 8.48
CA GLN A 208 -17.30 7.51 9.28
C GLN A 208 -17.25 7.08 10.75
N ASN A 209 -16.59 5.95 11.06
CA ASN A 209 -16.56 5.37 12.40
C ASN A 209 -15.24 5.60 13.16
N LYS A 210 -14.32 6.39 12.59
CA LYS A 210 -13.09 6.82 13.28
C LYS A 210 -13.38 7.57 14.58
N GLU A 211 -14.36 8.49 14.55
CA GLU A 211 -14.73 9.28 15.72
C GLU A 211 -15.37 8.43 16.83
N LEU A 212 -16.10 7.37 16.44
CA LEU A 212 -16.70 6.43 17.37
C LEU A 212 -15.63 5.74 18.24
N PHE A 213 -14.51 5.37 17.63
CA PHE A 213 -13.36 4.80 18.34
C PHE A 213 -12.76 5.81 19.33
N HIS A 214 -12.42 7.02 18.87
CA HIS A 214 -11.83 8.06 19.73
C HIS A 214 -12.73 8.39 20.92
N LYS A 215 -14.04 8.53 20.69
CA LYS A 215 -15.03 8.76 21.73
C LYS A 215 -15.10 7.58 22.69
N GLY A 216 -15.16 6.36 22.17
CA GLY A 216 -15.21 5.13 22.98
C GLY A 216 -14.05 4.97 23.95
N VAL A 217 -12.81 5.23 23.51
CA VAL A 217 -11.62 5.18 24.38
C VAL A 217 -11.68 6.25 25.47
N LYS A 218 -12.08 7.48 25.12
CA LYS A 218 -12.22 8.58 26.09
C LYS A 218 -13.29 8.26 27.13
N ASP A 219 -14.46 7.77 26.69
CA ASP A 219 -15.58 7.39 27.54
C ASP A 219 -15.17 6.26 28.50
N PHE A 220 -14.43 5.25 28.03
CA PHE A 220 -13.91 4.16 28.86
C PHE A 220 -13.02 4.67 30.00
N ILE A 221 -12.02 5.47 29.67
CA ILE A 221 -11.05 6.00 30.65
C ILE A 221 -11.74 6.96 31.62
N HIS A 222 -12.66 7.79 31.12
CA HIS A 222 -13.44 8.66 31.99
C HIS A 222 -14.29 7.86 32.98
N GLY A 223 -14.99 6.83 32.51
CA GLY A 223 -15.81 5.94 33.34
C GLY A 223 -15.04 5.26 34.46
N TYR A 224 -13.79 4.85 34.23
CA TYR A 224 -12.90 4.29 35.26
C TYR A 224 -12.43 5.31 36.30
N ARG A 225 -12.33 6.58 35.91
CA ARG A 225 -11.85 7.64 36.81
C ARG A 225 -12.98 8.29 37.61
N SER A 226 -14.21 8.29 37.09
CA SER A 226 -15.40 8.78 37.80
C SER A 226 -15.87 7.84 38.92
N VAL A 227 -15.34 6.61 38.97
CA VAL A 227 -15.57 5.61 40.04
C VAL A 227 -15.30 6.16 41.44
N LYS A 228 -14.45 7.19 41.55
CA LYS A 228 -14.14 7.87 42.82
C LYS A 228 -15.35 8.52 43.50
N GLU A 229 -16.53 8.53 42.88
CA GLU A 229 -17.75 9.16 43.41
C GLU A 229 -18.85 8.16 43.84
N ASP A 230 -18.89 6.93 43.31
CA ASP A 230 -19.97 5.95 43.57
C ASP A 230 -19.52 4.47 43.74
N ASP A 231 -18.21 4.22 43.90
CA ASP A 231 -17.58 2.89 44.06
C ASP A 231 -17.93 1.84 42.97
N THR A 232 -18.48 2.27 41.82
CA THR A 232 -18.93 1.37 40.76
C THR A 232 -18.21 1.64 39.44
N ILE A 233 -17.46 0.65 38.95
CA ILE A 233 -16.81 0.72 37.62
C ILE A 233 -17.85 0.42 36.52
N ARG A 234 -18.15 1.42 35.67
CA ARG A 234 -19.04 1.25 34.51
C ARG A 234 -18.22 1.07 33.24
N HIS A 235 -18.38 -0.06 32.58
CA HIS A 235 -17.78 -0.30 31.26
C HIS A 235 -18.71 0.21 30.15
N PRO A 236 -18.17 0.84 29.08
CA PRO A 236 -18.94 1.15 27.89
C PRO A 236 -19.55 -0.13 27.34
N ALA A 237 -20.87 -0.13 27.12
CA ALA A 237 -21.55 -1.25 26.50
C ALA A 237 -20.96 -1.53 25.11
N LYS A 238 -20.95 -2.82 24.73
CA LYS A 238 -20.69 -3.24 23.35
C LYS A 238 -21.59 -2.46 22.41
N LYS A 239 -20.99 -1.73 21.46
CA LYS A 239 -21.73 -1.02 20.42
C LYS A 239 -21.83 -1.92 19.21
N GLU A 240 -23.05 -2.28 18.83
CA GLU A 240 -23.31 -3.11 17.66
C GLU A 240 -24.35 -2.43 16.78
N THR A 241 -24.02 -2.27 15.51
CA THR A 241 -24.91 -1.76 14.46
C THR A 241 -25.04 -2.81 13.36
N ASP A 242 -25.83 -2.53 12.32
CA ASP A 242 -25.93 -3.39 11.13
C ASP A 242 -24.61 -3.52 10.37
N ASP A 243 -23.69 -2.57 10.57
CA ASP A 243 -22.48 -2.46 9.78
C ASP A 243 -21.20 -2.73 10.58
N LEU A 244 -21.22 -2.60 11.91
CA LEU A 244 -20.03 -2.85 12.74
C LEU A 244 -20.34 -3.36 14.14
N VAL A 245 -19.28 -3.87 14.78
CA VAL A 245 -19.22 -4.18 16.21
C VAL A 245 -18.00 -3.50 16.80
N PHE A 246 -18.18 -2.75 17.87
CA PHE A 246 -17.11 -2.12 18.63
C PHE A 246 -17.23 -2.46 20.11
N GLN A 247 -16.14 -2.91 20.70
CA GLN A 247 -16.11 -3.35 22.09
C GLN A 247 -14.77 -2.99 22.74
N ILE A 248 -14.82 -2.47 23.97
CA ILE A 248 -13.66 -2.30 24.85
C ILE A 248 -13.95 -3.07 26.13
N GLU A 249 -12.98 -3.83 26.60
CA GLU A 249 -13.02 -4.63 27.82
C GLU A 249 -11.71 -4.43 28.59
N PRO A 250 -11.73 -4.44 29.93
CA PRO A 250 -10.49 -4.46 30.72
C PRO A 250 -9.64 -5.69 30.39
N VAL A 251 -8.30 -5.54 30.42
CA VAL A 251 -7.36 -6.65 30.14
C VAL A 251 -7.26 -7.54 31.36
N PHE A 252 -8.22 -8.44 31.55
CA PHE A 252 -8.13 -9.49 32.57
C PHE A 252 -7.62 -10.83 32.01
N SER A 253 -7.53 -11.00 30.68
CA SER A 253 -7.25 -12.30 30.08
C SER A 253 -5.82 -12.43 29.54
N GLN A 254 -5.10 -13.45 30.02
CA GLN A 254 -3.85 -13.93 29.43
C GLN A 254 -4.02 -14.50 28.00
N ASN A 255 -5.27 -14.57 27.49
CA ASN A 255 -5.65 -15.21 26.22
C ASN A 255 -6.24 -14.22 25.18
N TYR A 256 -5.95 -12.92 25.30
CA TYR A 256 -6.39 -11.85 24.40
C TYR A 256 -6.40 -12.24 22.90
N GLU A 257 -5.32 -12.88 22.43
CA GLU A 257 -5.20 -13.23 21.01
C GLU A 257 -6.21 -14.31 20.60
N ARG A 258 -6.24 -15.44 21.32
CA ARG A 258 -7.14 -16.58 21.03
C ARG A 258 -8.62 -16.21 21.15
N THR A 259 -8.98 -15.42 22.18
CA THR A 259 -10.38 -15.05 22.44
C THR A 259 -10.98 -14.20 21.33
N TYR A 260 -10.21 -13.25 20.80
CA TYR A 260 -10.70 -12.39 19.72
C TYR A 260 -10.58 -13.07 18.34
N ASP A 261 -9.55 -13.86 18.06
CA ASP A 261 -9.41 -14.50 16.73
C ASP A 261 -10.62 -15.37 16.39
N GLN A 262 -11.08 -16.24 17.29
CA GLN A 262 -12.25 -17.08 17.05
C GLN A 262 -13.55 -16.29 16.85
N LYS A 263 -13.71 -15.16 17.55
CA LYS A 263 -14.92 -14.33 17.51
C LYS A 263 -14.97 -13.44 16.27
N LEU A 264 -13.79 -13.00 15.81
CA LEU A 264 -13.67 -11.98 14.77
C LEU A 264 -13.53 -12.55 13.35
N ASP A 265 -13.18 -13.83 13.24
CA ASP A 265 -12.98 -14.50 11.96
C ASP A 265 -14.19 -14.50 11.02
N ARG A 266 -15.40 -14.38 11.54
CA ARG A 266 -16.62 -14.27 10.73
C ARG A 266 -16.78 -12.92 10.01
N TYR A 267 -16.01 -11.90 10.37
CA TYR A 267 -16.14 -10.56 9.79
C TYR A 267 -15.20 -10.38 8.59
N PRO A 268 -15.64 -9.70 7.51
CA PRO A 268 -14.79 -9.40 6.37
C PRO A 268 -13.59 -8.48 6.70
N GLY A 269 -13.61 -7.77 7.82
CA GLY A 269 -12.44 -7.11 8.36
C GLY A 269 -12.61 -6.66 9.80
N TYR A 270 -11.52 -6.62 10.55
CA TYR A 270 -11.50 -6.22 11.95
C TYR A 270 -10.16 -5.65 12.37
N ILE A 271 -10.14 -4.91 13.48
CA ILE A 271 -8.96 -4.45 14.19
C ILE A 271 -9.15 -4.79 15.65
N LYS A 272 -8.27 -5.60 16.23
CA LYS A 272 -8.16 -5.78 17.69
C LYS A 272 -7.00 -4.95 18.22
N PHE A 273 -7.12 -4.40 19.42
CA PHE A 273 -6.07 -3.58 20.05
C PHE A 273 -5.95 -3.86 21.54
N LYS A 274 -4.79 -3.57 22.12
CA LYS A 274 -4.51 -3.69 23.56
C LYS A 274 -3.51 -2.63 24.02
N ILE A 275 -3.60 -2.26 25.29
CA ILE A 275 -2.53 -1.57 26.02
C ILE A 275 -1.73 -2.63 26.78
N GLU A 276 -0.42 -2.62 26.60
CA GLU A 276 0.54 -3.41 27.37
C GLU A 276 1.23 -2.52 28.40
N ALA A 277 1.57 -3.09 29.55
CA ALA A 277 2.29 -2.40 30.61
C ALA A 277 3.55 -3.18 31.00
N ASP A 278 4.69 -2.50 31.04
CA ASP A 278 5.87 -2.99 31.72
C ASP A 278 5.75 -2.63 33.20
N LEU A 279 5.41 -3.63 34.01
CA LEU A 279 5.23 -3.48 35.45
C LEU A 279 6.51 -3.07 36.19
N LYS A 280 7.71 -3.32 35.61
CA LYS A 280 8.99 -2.94 36.23
C LYS A 280 9.34 -1.48 36.00
N THR A 281 9.00 -0.96 34.82
CA THR A 281 9.32 0.44 34.44
C THR A 281 8.12 1.37 34.52
N ASN A 282 6.93 0.83 34.82
CA ASN A 282 5.63 1.50 34.76
C ASN A 282 5.38 2.21 33.43
N ARG A 283 5.86 1.62 32.32
CA ARG A 283 5.70 2.16 30.97
C ARG A 283 4.60 1.43 30.23
N TYR A 284 3.83 2.17 29.44
CA TYR A 284 2.70 1.64 28.68
C TYR A 284 2.99 1.68 27.18
N HIS A 285 2.58 0.61 26.49
CA HIS A 285 2.69 0.45 25.04
C HIS A 285 1.33 0.12 24.44
N ALA A 286 1.05 0.60 23.23
CA ALA A 286 -0.20 0.32 22.53
C ALA A 286 0.08 -0.53 21.30
N ASN A 287 -0.65 -1.63 21.17
CA ASN A 287 -0.56 -2.55 20.04
C ASN A 287 -1.94 -2.70 19.38
N ALA A 288 -1.94 -2.84 18.06
CA ALA A 288 -3.13 -3.21 17.31
C ALA A 288 -2.79 -4.34 16.33
N TYR A 289 -3.81 -5.08 15.93
CA TYR A 289 -3.76 -6.10 14.91
C TYR A 289 -4.98 -5.93 14.02
N THR A 290 -4.74 -5.64 12.76
CA THR A 290 -5.77 -5.59 11.72
C THR A 290 -5.92 -6.97 11.11
N ALA A 291 -7.07 -7.27 10.52
CA ALA A 291 -7.34 -8.39 9.62
C ALA A 291 -8.32 -7.95 8.53
N ALA A 292 -8.07 -8.31 7.27
CA ALA A 292 -8.99 -8.08 6.16
C ALA A 292 -9.12 -9.36 5.32
N ARG A 293 -10.34 -9.71 4.94
CA ARG A 293 -10.66 -10.96 4.23
C ARG A 293 -11.38 -10.65 2.91
N THR A 294 -10.74 -11.01 1.80
CA THR A 294 -11.30 -10.91 0.45
C THR A 294 -11.56 -12.32 -0.07
N SER A 295 -12.76 -12.59 -0.59
CA SER A 295 -13.03 -13.84 -1.31
C SER A 295 -12.34 -13.80 -2.68
N VAL A 296 -11.94 -14.97 -3.20
CA VAL A 296 -11.34 -15.07 -4.54
C VAL A 296 -12.27 -14.52 -5.62
N GLU A 297 -13.57 -14.78 -5.50
CA GLU A 297 -14.59 -14.29 -6.42
C GLU A 297 -14.67 -12.76 -6.44
N ASP A 298 -14.73 -12.12 -5.27
CA ASP A 298 -14.76 -10.66 -5.17
C ASP A 298 -13.45 -10.02 -5.67
N GLY A 299 -12.32 -10.69 -5.40
CA GLY A 299 -11.02 -10.30 -5.92
C GLY A 299 -11.01 -10.26 -7.46
N ASN A 300 -11.51 -11.31 -8.10
CA ASN A 300 -11.61 -11.39 -9.56
C ASN A 300 -12.60 -10.37 -10.15
N LYS A 301 -13.78 -10.21 -9.54
CA LYS A 301 -14.78 -9.22 -9.98
C LYS A 301 -14.18 -7.82 -10.04
N ARG A 302 -13.40 -7.43 -9.03
CA ARG A 302 -12.73 -6.12 -8.99
C ARG A 302 -11.57 -6.02 -9.97
N LEU A 303 -10.76 -7.07 -10.11
CA LEU A 303 -9.67 -7.11 -11.08
C LEU A 303 -10.19 -6.93 -12.52
N ILE A 304 -11.23 -7.68 -12.89
CA ILE A 304 -11.90 -7.55 -14.20
C ILE A 304 -12.51 -6.16 -14.36
N GLY A 305 -13.13 -5.62 -13.30
CA GLY A 305 -13.64 -4.25 -13.28
C GLY A 305 -12.57 -3.22 -13.62
N LYS A 306 -11.35 -3.37 -13.07
CA LYS A 306 -10.20 -2.48 -13.35
C LYS A 306 -9.70 -2.62 -14.79
N ILE A 307 -9.63 -3.84 -15.33
CA ILE A 307 -9.28 -4.07 -16.74
C ILE A 307 -10.31 -3.42 -17.67
N ARG A 308 -11.61 -3.60 -17.38
CA ARG A 308 -12.70 -2.99 -18.14
C ARG A 308 -12.66 -1.47 -18.09
N GLU A 309 -12.34 -0.88 -16.95
CA GLU A 309 -12.13 0.56 -16.79
C GLU A 309 -11.07 1.06 -17.79
N LYS A 310 -9.91 0.40 -17.81
CA LYS A 310 -8.80 0.75 -18.72
C LYS A 310 -9.16 0.55 -20.20
N LEU A 311 -9.81 -0.56 -20.55
CA LEU A 311 -10.31 -0.78 -21.91
C LEU A 311 -11.26 0.34 -22.37
N LYS A 312 -12.17 0.77 -21.49
CA LYS A 312 -13.14 1.83 -21.80
C LYS A 312 -12.46 3.19 -21.99
N GLN A 313 -11.41 3.49 -21.21
CA GLN A 313 -10.65 4.74 -21.36
C GLN A 313 -10.02 4.86 -22.76
N HIS A 314 -9.60 3.74 -23.34
CA HIS A 314 -8.87 3.69 -24.61
C HIS A 314 -9.72 3.24 -25.81
N SER A 315 -11.05 3.19 -25.68
CA SER A 315 -11.92 2.60 -26.71
C SER A 315 -11.96 3.34 -28.05
N LYS A 316 -11.53 4.60 -28.10
CA LYS A 316 -11.50 5.42 -29.33
C LYS A 316 -10.09 5.74 -29.82
N TYR A 317 -9.07 5.25 -29.13
CA TYR A 317 -7.70 5.42 -29.59
C TYR A 317 -7.49 4.48 -30.79
N GLN A 318 -7.18 5.05 -31.96
CA GLN A 318 -7.16 4.30 -33.22
C GLN A 318 -5.79 3.71 -33.58
N ASP A 319 -4.72 4.16 -32.93
CA ASP A 319 -3.36 3.74 -33.24
C ASP A 319 -2.83 2.74 -32.21
N GLY A 320 -2.18 1.67 -32.67
CA GLY A 320 -1.41 0.78 -31.80
C GLY A 320 -2.18 -0.24 -30.95
N LEU A 321 -1.44 -1.18 -30.37
CA LEU A 321 -1.98 -2.24 -29.52
C LEU A 321 -1.95 -1.83 -28.04
N LEU A 322 -3.09 -1.97 -27.36
CA LEU A 322 -3.19 -1.67 -25.94
C LEU A 322 -2.57 -2.77 -25.08
N VAL A 323 -1.67 -2.39 -24.18
CA VAL A 323 -1.05 -3.23 -23.16
C VAL A 323 -1.40 -2.66 -21.80
N ILE A 324 -2.11 -3.43 -20.96
CA ILE A 324 -2.47 -3.01 -19.60
C ILE A 324 -1.53 -3.71 -18.63
N VAL A 325 -0.63 -2.97 -18.00
CA VAL A 325 0.24 -3.44 -16.93
C VAL A 325 -0.39 -3.11 -15.59
N LEU A 326 -0.76 -4.15 -14.84
CA LEU A 326 -1.47 -4.03 -13.57
C LEU A 326 -0.65 -4.66 -12.44
N ALA A 327 -0.17 -3.83 -11.51
CA ALA A 327 0.50 -4.32 -10.29
C ALA A 327 -0.51 -4.74 -9.22
N ILE A 328 -0.42 -5.97 -8.77
CA ILE A 328 -1.15 -6.53 -7.63
C ILE A 328 -0.17 -6.54 -6.46
N GLU A 329 -0.19 -5.48 -5.67
CA GLU A 329 0.72 -5.31 -4.55
C GLU A 329 0.16 -5.96 -3.28
N GLN A 330 1.03 -6.62 -2.52
CA GLN A 330 0.71 -7.03 -1.17
C GLN A 330 0.49 -5.79 -0.30
N VAL A 331 -0.72 -5.66 0.24
CA VAL A 331 -1.03 -4.63 1.22
C VAL A 331 -0.52 -5.14 2.57
N PHE A 332 0.40 -4.38 3.18
CA PHE A 332 0.95 -4.68 4.49
C PHE A 332 0.84 -3.43 5.38
N SER A 333 0.80 -3.65 6.69
CA SER A 333 0.97 -2.59 7.69
C SER A 333 2.12 -2.93 8.58
N SER A 334 2.93 -1.92 8.89
CA SER A 334 4.01 -2.01 9.86
C SER A 334 3.55 -2.24 11.29
N PHE A 335 2.25 -2.09 11.54
CA PHE A 335 1.62 -2.20 12.84
C PHE A 335 0.75 -3.45 13.00
N SER A 336 0.69 -4.32 11.98
CA SER A 336 -0.06 -5.58 12.07
C SER A 336 0.63 -6.67 11.26
N ASN A 337 0.47 -7.93 11.65
CA ASN A 337 0.97 -9.05 10.84
C ASN A 337 0.16 -9.28 9.54
N ASN A 338 -0.75 -8.37 9.20
CA ASN A 338 -1.52 -8.47 7.97
C ASN A 338 -0.62 -8.29 6.77
N ARG A 339 -0.67 -9.30 5.92
CA ARG A 339 -0.18 -9.28 4.57
C ARG A 339 -1.31 -9.84 3.72
N ALA A 340 -1.97 -8.98 2.97
CA ALA A 340 -3.03 -9.40 2.07
C ALA A 340 -2.58 -9.12 0.65
N ILE A 341 -2.38 -10.17 -0.13
CA ILE A 341 -2.38 -10.04 -1.58
C ILE A 341 -3.86 -10.11 -1.97
N PRO A 342 -4.44 -9.07 -2.59
CA PRO A 342 -5.87 -9.01 -2.87
C PRO A 342 -6.39 -10.17 -3.72
N ILE A 343 -5.53 -10.76 -4.54
CA ILE A 343 -5.76 -11.96 -5.34
C ILE A 343 -4.39 -12.61 -5.65
N ARG A 344 -4.24 -13.92 -5.44
CA ARG A 344 -3.00 -14.63 -5.78
C ARG A 344 -3.01 -15.07 -7.23
N GLN A 345 -1.83 -15.38 -7.76
CA GLN A 345 -1.68 -15.84 -9.15
C GLN A 345 -2.59 -17.03 -9.50
N ASN A 346 -2.67 -18.03 -8.63
CA ASN A 346 -3.47 -19.25 -8.86
C ASN A 346 -4.98 -19.01 -8.71
N ASP A 347 -5.37 -17.87 -8.14
CA ASP A 347 -6.77 -17.53 -7.89
C ASP A 347 -7.36 -16.68 -9.03
N VAL A 348 -6.55 -16.31 -10.04
CA VAL A 348 -6.98 -15.48 -11.17
C VAL A 348 -7.89 -16.28 -12.11
N ASP A 349 -9.07 -15.74 -12.38
CA ASP A 349 -9.99 -16.22 -13.42
C ASP A 349 -9.47 -15.81 -14.80
N LYS A 350 -8.54 -16.60 -15.32
CA LYS A 350 -7.93 -16.39 -16.65
C LYS A 350 -9.00 -16.32 -17.74
N HIS A 351 -10.01 -17.18 -17.68
CA HIS A 351 -11.05 -17.27 -18.71
C HIS A 351 -11.87 -15.99 -18.80
N ALA A 352 -12.30 -15.45 -17.65
CA ALA A 352 -13.05 -14.20 -17.63
C ALA A 352 -12.22 -13.01 -18.12
N ILE A 353 -10.93 -12.94 -17.76
CA ILE A 353 -10.04 -11.90 -18.28
C ILE A 353 -9.85 -12.04 -19.79
N HIS A 354 -9.57 -13.25 -20.30
CA HIS A 354 -9.45 -13.50 -21.73
C HIS A 354 -10.70 -13.08 -22.52
N ALA A 355 -11.89 -13.40 -21.99
CA ALA A 355 -13.15 -12.99 -22.61
C ALA A 355 -13.30 -11.46 -22.66
N GLU A 356 -12.87 -10.75 -21.63
CA GLU A 356 -12.96 -9.28 -21.56
C GLU A 356 -12.03 -8.60 -22.59
N ILE A 357 -10.79 -9.09 -22.73
CA ILE A 357 -9.71 -8.44 -23.51
C ILE A 357 -9.57 -8.90 -24.96
N ARG A 358 -10.29 -9.94 -25.36
CA ARG A 358 -10.17 -10.58 -26.69
C ARG A 358 -10.22 -9.55 -27.83
N GLY A 359 -9.18 -9.55 -28.67
CA GLY A 359 -9.04 -8.64 -29.82
C GLY A 359 -8.89 -7.16 -29.46
N LYS A 360 -8.73 -6.81 -28.17
CA LYS A 360 -8.67 -5.41 -27.70
C LYS A 360 -7.34 -5.07 -27.05
N ALA A 361 -6.79 -5.97 -26.24
CA ALA A 361 -5.60 -5.68 -25.44
C ALA A 361 -4.83 -6.95 -25.04
N ALA A 362 -3.59 -6.73 -24.59
CA ALA A 362 -2.86 -7.66 -23.73
C ALA A 362 -2.84 -7.13 -22.29
N VAL A 363 -2.86 -8.02 -21.30
CA VAL A 363 -2.80 -7.68 -19.87
C VAL A 363 -1.59 -8.34 -19.25
N VAL A 364 -0.84 -7.58 -18.47
CA VAL A 364 0.30 -8.03 -17.66
C VAL A 364 -0.06 -7.84 -16.19
N LEU A 365 -0.26 -8.93 -15.47
CA LEU A 365 -0.44 -8.91 -14.03
C LEU A 365 0.92 -9.09 -13.35
N LEU A 366 1.33 -8.11 -12.55
CA LEU A 366 2.56 -8.14 -11.77
C LEU A 366 2.23 -8.32 -10.30
N PHE A 367 2.44 -9.50 -9.75
CA PHE A 367 2.26 -9.78 -8.33
C PHE A 367 3.51 -9.38 -7.58
N LYS A 368 3.41 -8.35 -6.73
CA LYS A 368 4.50 -7.84 -5.89
C LYS A 368 4.26 -8.27 -4.45
N GLU A 369 5.12 -9.12 -3.91
CA GLU A 369 5.03 -9.64 -2.55
C GLU A 369 6.29 -9.29 -1.74
N LEU A 370 6.10 -8.83 -0.51
CA LEU A 370 7.17 -8.56 0.43
C LEU A 370 7.50 -9.83 1.24
N LYS A 371 8.67 -10.38 1.00
CA LYS A 371 9.23 -11.52 1.72
C LYS A 371 10.27 -11.08 2.74
N PRO A 372 10.62 -11.92 3.72
CA PRO A 372 11.65 -11.60 4.72
C PRO A 372 13.04 -11.28 4.12
N ASP A 373 13.33 -11.79 2.92
CA ASP A 373 14.60 -11.67 2.19
C ASP A 373 14.55 -10.63 1.05
N GLY A 374 13.44 -9.91 0.88
CA GLY A 374 13.29 -8.87 -0.14
C GLY A 374 11.92 -8.90 -0.81
N ILE A 375 11.80 -8.25 -1.98
CA ILE A 375 10.56 -8.30 -2.77
C ILE A 375 10.66 -9.39 -3.82
N SER A 376 9.65 -10.25 -3.86
CA SER A 376 9.45 -11.14 -4.99
C SER A 376 8.43 -10.56 -5.95
N TYR A 377 8.74 -10.70 -7.23
CA TYR A 377 7.83 -10.37 -8.32
C TYR A 377 7.46 -11.65 -9.05
N GLN A 378 6.18 -11.78 -9.39
CA GLN A 378 5.69 -12.80 -10.32
C GLN A 378 4.91 -12.10 -11.42
N LYS A 379 4.97 -12.63 -12.64
CA LYS A 379 4.32 -12.05 -13.81
C LYS A 379 3.40 -13.07 -14.45
N MET A 380 2.15 -12.69 -14.72
CA MET A 380 1.21 -13.41 -15.57
C MET A 380 0.85 -12.53 -16.76
N ILE A 381 0.85 -13.10 -17.96
CA ILE A 381 0.48 -12.38 -19.18
C ILE A 381 -0.80 -13.04 -19.71
N LEU A 382 -1.76 -12.24 -20.18
CA LEU A 382 -3.03 -12.69 -20.76
C LEU A 382 -3.34 -11.89 -22.03
N GLY A 383 -3.83 -12.53 -23.09
CA GLY A 383 -4.20 -11.85 -24.35
C GLY A 383 -4.38 -12.80 -25.52
N ASP A 384 -4.66 -12.25 -26.70
CA ASP A 384 -4.97 -13.03 -27.90
C ASP A 384 -3.68 -13.48 -28.62
N LYS A 385 -3.60 -14.75 -29.05
CA LYS A 385 -2.40 -15.37 -29.66
C LYS A 385 -1.88 -14.60 -30.87
N VAL A 386 -2.76 -13.94 -31.63
CA VAL A 386 -2.41 -13.15 -32.82
C VAL A 386 -1.76 -11.81 -32.45
N LEU A 387 -2.17 -11.20 -31.34
CA LEU A 387 -1.59 -9.97 -30.79
C LEU A 387 -0.31 -10.25 -29.96
N TYR A 388 -0.14 -11.51 -29.55
CA TYR A 388 0.85 -11.95 -28.57
C TYR A 388 2.28 -12.03 -29.09
N SER A 389 2.52 -12.36 -30.36
CA SER A 389 3.88 -12.64 -30.85
C SER A 389 4.82 -11.42 -30.76
N GLY A 390 4.34 -10.21 -31.08
CA GLY A 390 5.13 -8.98 -30.96
C GLY A 390 5.16 -8.39 -29.53
N ILE A 391 4.09 -8.60 -28.77
CA ILE A 391 3.92 -8.10 -27.40
C ILE A 391 4.70 -8.95 -26.37
N LEU A 392 4.79 -10.27 -26.58
CA LEU A 392 5.49 -11.16 -25.66
C LEU A 392 6.97 -10.81 -25.59
N ASP A 393 7.61 -10.51 -26.71
CA ASP A 393 9.00 -10.07 -26.77
C ASP A 393 9.23 -8.76 -26.00
N LEU A 394 8.30 -7.81 -26.12
CA LEU A 394 8.29 -6.56 -25.35
C LEU A 394 8.11 -6.83 -23.84
N ILE A 395 7.11 -7.62 -23.47
CA ILE A 395 6.78 -7.89 -22.06
C ILE A 395 7.85 -8.76 -21.41
N LEU A 396 8.48 -9.69 -22.12
CA LEU A 396 9.62 -10.47 -21.61
C LEU A 396 10.83 -9.58 -21.29
N LYS A 397 11.00 -8.49 -22.03
CA LYS A 397 11.99 -7.44 -21.72
C LYS A 397 11.60 -6.58 -20.52
N ILE A 398 10.32 -6.47 -20.18
CA ILE A 398 9.85 -5.88 -18.91
C ILE A 398 10.04 -6.92 -17.78
N TYR A 399 11.00 -6.67 -16.89
CA TYR A 399 11.47 -7.60 -15.83
C TYR A 399 12.11 -8.90 -16.36
N PRO A 400 13.31 -8.81 -16.97
CA PRO A 400 13.98 -9.95 -17.61
C PRO A 400 14.42 -11.05 -16.62
N ASN A 401 14.47 -10.75 -15.31
CA ASN A 401 14.95 -11.65 -14.27
C ASN A 401 13.83 -12.40 -13.52
N ILE A 402 12.58 -12.30 -13.95
CA ILE A 402 11.44 -13.01 -13.33
C ILE A 402 11.15 -14.30 -14.11
N ARG A 403 11.14 -15.46 -13.42
CA ARG A 403 10.78 -16.75 -14.02
C ARG A 403 9.41 -16.70 -14.69
N TYR A 404 9.36 -17.08 -15.95
CA TYR A 404 8.17 -17.17 -16.79
C TYR A 404 7.56 -18.58 -16.69
N ILE A 405 6.23 -18.67 -16.59
CA ILE A 405 5.48 -19.91 -16.76
C ILE A 405 4.46 -19.64 -17.87
N THR A 406 4.65 -20.27 -19.02
CA THR A 406 3.67 -20.32 -20.12
C THR A 406 2.44 -21.14 -19.71
N ASP A 407 1.29 -20.89 -20.33
CA ASP A 407 0.10 -21.74 -20.17
C ASP A 407 0.34 -23.21 -20.58
N GLU A 408 1.42 -23.51 -21.30
CA GLU A 408 1.79 -24.87 -21.74
C GLU A 408 2.20 -25.80 -20.58
N ASN A 409 2.49 -25.26 -19.39
CA ASN A 409 2.85 -26.07 -18.21
C ASN A 409 1.67 -26.37 -17.27
N THR A 410 0.43 -26.02 -17.64
CA THR A 410 -0.76 -26.28 -16.82
C THR A 410 -1.57 -27.51 -17.24
N ASP A 411 -1.25 -28.14 -18.36
CA ASP A 411 -1.89 -29.39 -18.82
C ASP A 411 -1.08 -30.65 -18.44
N GLN A 412 -0.10 -30.51 -17.54
CA GLN A 412 0.65 -31.63 -16.96
C GLN A 412 0.69 -31.52 -15.44
N HIS A 413 -0.47 -31.55 -14.75
CA HIS A 413 -0.60 -32.14 -13.41
C HIS A 413 -2.06 -32.39 -13.03
#